data_AF-A0A6N4Q9W4-F1
#
_entry.id   AF-A0A6N4Q9W4-F1
#
_cell.length_a   1.000
_cell.length_b   1.000
_cell.length_c   1.000
_cell.angle_alpha   90.00
_cell.angle_beta   90.00
_cell.angle_gamma   90.00
#
_symmetry.space_group_name_H-M   'P 1'
#
loop_
_entity.id
_entity.type
_entity.pdbx_description
1 polymer ?
#
loop_
_entity_poly.entity_id
_entity_poly.type
_entity_poly.pdbx_seq_one_letter_code
_entity_poly.pdbx_strand_id
1 'polypeptide(L)'
;MHCTPKLEWIRSLPSDFPRDQKITLGIYQRPSEKKSAYGSKGYELHWQEEIHLQSNSKFVKTWSEWKIYEDHSEFQFKEGVGSFEKSGDWVLLKTNSITEFECNSKEKVNAIPRGRDWKKSFPCSATKSPNIQSKHHTLLYFYDGKSLFPLQYESGYTEANFGIAWESDLPYTKSILFEKAKLKYGKKEFQPHVYNHVKLD
;
A
#
# COMPACT_ATOMS: atom_id res chain seq x y z
N MET A 1 14.03 6.71 -30.28
CA MET A 1 14.45 5.67 -29.30
C MET A 1 13.41 5.62 -28.19
N HIS A 2 12.54 4.60 -28.18
CA HIS A 2 11.56 4.37 -27.11
C HIS A 2 12.19 3.45 -26.06
N CYS A 3 12.63 4.01 -24.94
CA CYS A 3 13.19 3.26 -23.83
C CYS A 3 12.21 3.25 -22.65
N THR A 4 11.24 2.35 -22.66
CA THR A 4 10.51 1.96 -21.43
C THR A 4 9.93 0.52 -21.41
N PRO A 5 10.56 -0.54 -21.98
CA PRO A 5 10.09 -1.92 -21.80
C PRO A 5 10.22 -2.43 -20.34
N LYS A 6 10.97 -1.73 -19.48
CA LYS A 6 11.21 -2.12 -18.08
C LYS A 6 10.02 -1.96 -17.14
N LEU A 7 8.90 -1.36 -17.54
CA LEU A 7 7.78 -1.14 -16.62
C LEU A 7 6.56 -2.01 -16.91
N GLU A 8 6.36 -2.46 -18.15
CA GLU A 8 5.18 -3.29 -18.48
C GLU A 8 5.16 -4.63 -17.74
N TRP A 9 6.34 -5.20 -17.44
CA TRP A 9 6.42 -6.46 -16.72
C TRP A 9 5.93 -6.35 -15.26
N ILE A 10 5.90 -5.15 -14.66
CA ILE A 10 5.35 -4.97 -13.30
C ILE A 10 3.80 -4.98 -13.28
N ARG A 11 3.17 -5.19 -14.45
CA ARG A 11 1.72 -5.28 -14.62
C ARG A 11 1.24 -6.70 -14.92
N SER A 12 2.16 -7.67 -15.00
CA SER A 12 1.85 -9.06 -15.30
C SER A 12 2.66 -10.01 -14.41
N LEU A 13 2.24 -11.27 -14.38
CA LEU A 13 3.03 -12.34 -13.78
C LEU A 13 3.92 -12.97 -14.84
N PRO A 14 5.08 -13.53 -14.47
CA PRO A 14 5.92 -14.23 -15.42
C PRO A 14 5.16 -15.42 -16.03
N SER A 15 5.31 -15.63 -17.34
CA SER A 15 4.68 -16.74 -18.07
C SER A 15 5.28 -18.09 -17.72
N ASP A 16 6.59 -18.09 -17.43
CA ASP A 16 7.39 -19.32 -17.36
C ASP A 16 7.36 -19.99 -15.98
N PHE A 17 6.76 -19.33 -14.99
CA PHE A 17 6.64 -19.82 -13.64
C PHE A 17 5.23 -20.41 -13.44
N PRO A 18 5.10 -21.54 -12.73
CA PRO A 18 3.79 -22.10 -12.43
C PRO A 18 2.98 -21.12 -11.58
N ARG A 19 1.65 -21.10 -11.78
CA ARG A 19 0.73 -20.42 -10.87
C ARG A 19 0.60 -21.24 -9.60
N ASP A 20 0.56 -20.57 -8.45
CA ASP A 20 0.42 -21.22 -7.16
C ASP A 20 -0.37 -20.36 -6.18
N GLN A 21 -0.76 -20.94 -5.04
CA GLN A 21 -1.48 -20.26 -3.96
C GLN A 21 -0.69 -20.29 -2.64
N LYS A 22 0.62 -20.53 -2.69
CA LYS A 22 1.50 -20.62 -1.51
C LYS A 22 1.85 -19.23 -1.01
N ILE A 23 0.86 -18.54 -0.45
CA ILE A 23 1.00 -17.24 0.20
C ILE A 23 0.25 -17.22 1.52
N THR A 24 0.85 -16.60 2.53
CA THR A 24 0.20 -16.45 3.82
C THR A 24 -0.97 -15.47 3.69
N LEU A 25 -2.18 -15.91 4.01
CA LEU A 25 -3.35 -15.03 4.05
C LEU A 25 -3.31 -14.15 5.31
N GLY A 26 -4.10 -13.07 5.31
CA GLY A 26 -4.19 -12.12 6.41
C GLY A 26 -3.66 -10.74 6.04
N ILE A 27 -3.31 -9.95 7.05
CA ILE A 27 -3.02 -8.53 6.91
C ILE A 27 -1.52 -8.32 6.77
N TYR A 28 -1.15 -7.59 5.72
CA TYR A 28 0.20 -7.10 5.47
C TYR A 28 0.19 -5.59 5.68
N GLN A 29 0.87 -5.13 6.73
CA GLN A 29 0.86 -3.72 7.11
C GLN A 29 2.17 -3.05 6.72
N ARG A 30 2.06 -1.86 6.12
CA ARG A 30 3.23 -1.00 5.91
C ARG A 30 3.55 -0.27 7.21
N PRO A 31 4.79 -0.31 7.71
CA PRO A 31 5.15 0.46 8.89
C PRO A 31 4.94 1.95 8.63
N SER A 32 4.25 2.63 9.53
CA SER A 32 4.08 4.07 9.49
C SER A 32 4.82 4.73 10.63
N GLU A 33 5.63 5.73 10.29
CA GLU A 33 6.23 6.63 11.28
C GLU A 33 5.34 7.85 11.47
N LYS A 34 5.25 8.34 12.71
CA LYS A 34 4.67 9.66 12.98
C LYS A 34 5.56 10.71 12.32
N LYS A 35 5.06 11.36 11.27
CA LYS A 35 5.77 12.45 10.60
C LYS A 35 5.12 13.78 10.99
N SER A 36 5.46 14.35 12.13
CA SER A 36 5.25 15.80 12.27
C SER A 36 6.29 16.51 11.39
N ALA A 37 5.86 17.51 10.61
CA ALA A 37 6.80 18.36 9.91
C ALA A 37 7.75 18.99 10.95
N TYR A 38 9.06 18.99 10.67
CA TYR A 38 10.06 19.50 11.60
C TYR A 38 9.73 20.97 11.96
N GLY A 39 9.23 21.22 13.17
CA GLY A 39 8.94 22.56 13.70
C GLY A 39 7.48 22.97 13.85
N SER A 40 6.48 22.20 13.38
CA SER A 40 5.06 22.58 13.54
C SER A 40 4.46 22.04 14.84
N LYS A 41 4.42 22.84 15.91
CA LYS A 41 3.77 22.46 17.18
C LYS A 41 2.27 22.19 17.05
N GLY A 42 1.64 22.74 16.02
CA GLY A 42 0.20 22.66 15.76
C GLY A 42 -0.23 21.63 14.72
N TYR A 43 0.69 20.83 14.17
CA TYR A 43 0.35 19.87 13.11
C TYR A 43 0.87 18.45 13.41
N GLU A 44 -0.03 17.49 13.36
CA GLU A 44 0.27 16.06 13.46
C GLU A 44 -0.28 15.32 12.23
N LEU A 45 0.56 14.48 11.63
CA LEU A 45 0.19 13.61 10.51
C LEU A 45 0.30 12.16 10.94
N HIS A 46 -0.80 11.45 10.77
CA HIS A 46 -0.89 10.02 10.97
C HIS A 46 -1.40 9.38 9.69
N TRP A 47 -0.78 8.28 9.31
CA TRP A 47 -1.26 7.49 8.18
C TRP A 47 -1.07 6.01 8.47
N GLN A 48 -1.87 5.19 7.81
CA GLN A 48 -1.76 3.74 7.83
C GLN A 48 -2.06 3.20 6.44
N GLU A 49 -1.38 2.14 6.06
CA GLU A 49 -1.64 1.43 4.81
C GLU A 49 -1.46 -0.08 5.02
N GLU A 50 -2.44 -0.85 4.56
CA GLU A 50 -2.45 -2.30 4.72
C GLU A 50 -3.05 -3.00 3.50
N ILE A 51 -2.65 -4.24 3.31
CA ILE A 51 -3.16 -5.17 2.29
C ILE A 51 -3.65 -6.41 3.02
N HIS A 52 -4.95 -6.67 2.95
CA HIS A 52 -5.57 -7.87 3.47
C HIS A 52 -5.75 -8.88 2.33
N LEU A 53 -4.95 -9.95 2.34
CA LEU A 53 -5.14 -11.09 1.44
C LEU A 53 -6.15 -12.08 2.03
N GLN A 54 -7.17 -12.39 1.26
CA GLN A 54 -8.31 -13.21 1.68
C GLN A 54 -8.36 -14.52 0.88
N SER A 55 -9.23 -15.44 1.32
CA SER A 55 -9.53 -16.65 0.56
C SER A 55 -10.13 -16.32 -0.81
N ASN A 56 -10.11 -17.29 -1.73
CA ASN A 56 -10.61 -17.15 -3.10
C ASN A 56 -9.90 -16.06 -3.91
N SER A 57 -8.60 -15.85 -3.65
CA SER A 57 -7.77 -14.91 -4.42
C SER A 57 -8.29 -13.47 -4.41
N LYS A 58 -8.92 -13.05 -3.31
CA LYS A 58 -9.42 -11.68 -3.12
C LYS A 58 -8.48 -10.87 -2.24
N PHE A 59 -8.39 -9.57 -2.47
CA PHE A 59 -7.72 -8.67 -1.53
C PHE A 59 -8.51 -7.39 -1.32
N VAL A 60 -8.25 -6.80 -0.16
CA VAL A 60 -8.65 -5.44 0.18
C VAL A 60 -7.37 -4.69 0.54
N LYS A 61 -7.12 -3.54 -0.07
CA LYS A 61 -6.04 -2.65 0.33
C LYS A 61 -6.66 -1.36 0.84
N THR A 62 -6.22 -0.91 2.00
CA THR A 62 -6.73 0.32 2.62
C THR A 62 -5.57 1.28 2.84
N TRP A 63 -5.89 2.56 2.68
CA TRP A 63 -5.01 3.68 3.03
C TRP A 63 -5.85 4.68 3.82
N SER A 64 -5.35 5.10 4.97
CA SER A 64 -5.98 6.15 5.77
C SER A 64 -4.96 7.21 6.11
N GLU A 65 -5.37 8.47 6.07
CA GLU A 65 -4.58 9.62 6.47
C GLU A 65 -5.42 10.50 7.38
N TRP A 66 -4.83 10.92 8.49
CA TRP A 66 -5.42 11.80 9.47
C TRP A 66 -4.45 12.94 9.74
N LYS A 67 -4.89 14.15 9.41
CA LYS A 67 -4.17 15.40 9.67
C LYS A 67 -4.86 16.15 10.80
N ILE A 68 -4.11 16.50 11.83
CA ILE A 68 -4.59 17.30 12.96
C ILE A 68 -3.91 18.66 12.85
N TYR A 69 -4.69 19.72 12.80
CA TYR A 69 -4.23 21.11 12.83
C TYR A 69 -4.60 21.74 14.19
N GLU A 70 -4.31 23.02 14.38
CA GLU A 70 -4.64 23.73 15.63
C GLU A 70 -6.15 23.90 15.82
N ASP A 71 -6.86 24.20 14.73
CA ASP A 71 -8.27 24.59 14.69
C ASP A 71 -9.18 23.53 14.06
N HIS A 72 -8.63 22.60 13.28
CA HIS A 72 -9.42 21.61 12.55
C HIS A 72 -8.73 20.26 12.42
N SER A 73 -9.42 19.28 11.85
CA SER A 73 -8.83 17.98 11.49
C SER A 73 -9.37 17.50 10.15
N GLU A 74 -8.53 16.81 9.40
CA GLU A 74 -8.86 16.24 8.09
C GLU A 74 -8.61 14.74 8.12
N PHE A 75 -9.50 13.99 7.48
CA PHE A 75 -9.39 12.55 7.34
C PHE A 75 -9.65 12.13 5.89
N GLN A 76 -8.76 11.32 5.36
CA GLN A 76 -8.90 10.69 4.05
C GLN A 76 -8.81 9.18 4.20
N PHE A 77 -9.62 8.47 3.44
CA PHE A 77 -9.65 7.02 3.41
C PHE A 77 -9.86 6.54 1.98
N LYS A 78 -9.07 5.54 1.59
CA LYS A 78 -9.21 4.83 0.33
C LYS A 78 -9.23 3.34 0.60
N GLU A 79 -10.19 2.64 0.02
CA GLU A 79 -10.30 1.19 0.06
C GLU A 79 -10.44 0.68 -1.36
N GLY A 80 -9.43 -0.03 -1.84
CA GLY A 80 -9.52 -0.71 -3.12
C GLY A 80 -9.67 -2.21 -2.92
N VAL A 81 -10.59 -2.77 -3.68
CA VAL A 81 -10.89 -4.20 -3.67
C VAL A 81 -10.54 -4.81 -5.03
N GLY A 82 -10.16 -6.07 -5.00
CA GLY A 82 -9.71 -6.73 -6.22
C GLY A 82 -9.34 -8.19 -6.02
N SER A 83 -8.62 -8.72 -7.00
CA SER A 83 -8.08 -10.07 -6.95
C SER A 83 -6.56 -10.09 -6.94
N PHE A 84 -5.99 -11.17 -6.42
CA PHE A 84 -4.56 -11.41 -6.49
C PHE A 84 -4.26 -12.75 -7.15
N GLU A 85 -3.13 -12.79 -7.84
CA GLU A 85 -2.58 -14.01 -8.42
C GLU A 85 -1.12 -14.15 -7.98
N LYS A 86 -0.62 -15.38 -7.89
CA LYS A 86 0.76 -15.65 -7.51
C LYS A 86 1.42 -16.65 -8.45
N SER A 87 2.71 -16.44 -8.67
CA SER A 87 3.57 -17.31 -9.46
C SER A 87 4.99 -17.30 -8.92
N GLY A 88 5.39 -18.36 -8.22
CA GLY A 88 6.66 -18.38 -7.52
C GLY A 88 6.70 -17.24 -6.49
N ASP A 89 7.75 -16.42 -6.50
CA ASP A 89 7.89 -15.31 -5.55
C ASP A 89 7.15 -14.04 -6.00
N TRP A 90 6.37 -14.09 -7.08
CA TRP A 90 5.73 -12.93 -7.68
C TRP A 90 4.24 -12.91 -7.40
N VAL A 91 3.74 -11.81 -6.85
CA VAL A 91 2.34 -11.61 -6.48
C VAL A 91 1.78 -10.41 -7.23
N LEU A 92 0.75 -10.61 -8.03
CA LEU A 92 0.11 -9.56 -8.81
C LEU A 92 -1.21 -9.18 -8.16
N LEU A 93 -1.36 -7.93 -7.76
CA LEU A 93 -2.62 -7.39 -7.27
C LEU A 93 -3.33 -6.66 -8.41
N LYS A 94 -4.59 -6.99 -8.66
CA LYS A 94 -5.47 -6.36 -9.65
C LYS A 94 -6.63 -5.69 -8.91
N THR A 95 -6.55 -4.38 -8.75
CA THR A 95 -7.63 -3.57 -8.20
C THR A 95 -8.71 -3.41 -9.26
N ASN A 96 -9.98 -3.57 -8.85
CA ASN A 96 -11.14 -3.44 -9.73
C ASN A 96 -11.92 -2.16 -9.41
N SER A 97 -12.00 -1.80 -8.13
CA SER A 97 -12.66 -0.57 -7.70
C SER A 97 -11.94 0.02 -6.51
N ILE A 98 -12.08 1.34 -6.38
CA ILE A 98 -11.63 2.10 -5.21
C ILE A 98 -12.81 2.90 -4.68
N THR A 99 -13.02 2.77 -3.38
CA THR A 99 -13.91 3.61 -2.60
C THR A 99 -13.09 4.68 -1.91
N GLU A 100 -13.42 5.95 -2.13
CA GLU A 100 -12.75 7.09 -1.50
C GLU A 100 -13.71 7.84 -0.57
N PHE A 101 -13.17 8.30 0.55
CA PHE A 101 -13.86 9.11 1.54
C PHE A 101 -12.94 10.21 2.04
N GLU A 102 -13.43 11.43 2.05
CA GLU A 102 -12.72 12.59 2.58
C GLU A 102 -13.62 13.39 3.50
N CYS A 103 -13.08 13.82 4.63
CA CYS A 103 -13.83 14.63 5.56
C CYS A 103 -12.97 15.62 6.33
N ASN A 104 -13.52 16.81 6.53
CA ASN A 104 -12.93 17.89 7.31
C ASN A 104 -13.86 18.21 8.49
N SER A 105 -13.32 18.18 9.70
CA SER A 105 -13.99 18.57 10.94
C SER A 105 -13.48 19.93 11.39
N LYS A 106 -14.38 20.84 11.80
CA LYS A 106 -14.02 22.13 12.42
C LYS A 106 -13.56 21.99 13.88
N GLU A 107 -13.53 20.78 14.41
CA GLU A 107 -13.05 20.48 15.75
C GLU A 107 -11.72 19.72 15.66
N LYS A 108 -10.80 20.06 16.57
CA LYS A 108 -9.55 19.34 16.74
C LYS A 108 -9.79 17.99 17.42
N VAL A 109 -9.64 16.90 16.67
CA VAL A 109 -9.83 15.54 17.21
C VAL A 109 -8.46 14.99 17.63
N ASN A 110 -8.12 15.16 18.91
CA ASN A 110 -6.80 14.79 19.46
C ASN A 110 -6.61 13.28 19.73
N ALA A 111 -7.68 12.48 19.65
CA ALA A 111 -7.66 11.07 20.00
C ALA A 111 -7.72 10.19 18.75
N ILE A 112 -6.54 9.80 18.24
CA ILE A 112 -6.47 8.75 17.23
C ILE A 112 -6.74 7.42 17.92
N PRO A 113 -7.68 6.60 17.42
CA PRO A 113 -7.99 5.31 18.01
C PRO A 113 -6.75 4.44 18.04
N ARG A 114 -6.51 3.79 19.18
CA ARG A 114 -5.64 2.61 19.26
C ARG A 114 -6.37 1.43 18.63
N GLY A 115 -6.58 1.47 17.31
CA GLY A 115 -7.37 0.49 16.57
C GLY A 115 -7.28 0.69 15.07
N ARG A 116 -7.69 -0.33 14.30
CA ARG A 116 -7.61 -0.33 12.83
C ARG A 116 -8.68 0.52 12.14
N ASP A 117 -9.85 0.65 12.77
CA ASP A 117 -11.02 1.31 12.19
C ASP A 117 -11.02 2.84 12.36
N TRP A 118 -9.99 3.53 11.84
CA TRP A 118 -9.92 5.00 11.89
C TRP A 118 -11.15 5.65 11.25
N LYS A 119 -11.69 5.02 10.20
CA LYS A 119 -12.91 5.45 9.52
C LYS A 119 -14.09 5.58 10.47
N LYS A 120 -14.29 4.66 11.41
CA LYS A 120 -15.46 4.70 12.33
C LYS A 120 -15.31 5.76 13.40
N SER A 121 -14.08 6.07 13.78
CA SER A 121 -13.80 6.96 14.90
C SER A 121 -13.72 8.43 14.52
N PHE A 122 -13.62 8.77 13.23
CA PHE A 122 -13.62 10.15 12.80
C PHE A 122 -15.07 10.72 12.79
N PRO A 123 -15.33 11.93 13.32
CA PRO A 123 -16.69 12.42 13.66
C PRO A 123 -17.73 12.47 12.52
N CYS A 124 -17.31 12.38 11.28
CA CYS A 124 -18.15 12.52 10.08
C CYS A 124 -18.23 11.23 9.24
N SER A 125 -17.88 10.10 9.85
CA SER A 125 -17.94 8.77 9.25
C SER A 125 -19.32 8.37 8.72
N ALA A 126 -20.38 9.00 9.23
CA ALA A 126 -21.77 8.72 8.88
C ALA A 126 -22.35 9.60 7.76
N THR A 127 -21.64 10.65 7.29
CA THR A 127 -22.31 11.79 6.62
C THR A 127 -22.12 11.84 5.10
N LYS A 128 -21.17 11.09 4.50
CA LYS A 128 -20.91 11.14 3.05
C LYS A 128 -21.09 9.79 2.38
N SER A 129 -21.73 9.81 1.21
CA SER A 129 -21.70 8.68 0.29
C SER A 129 -20.27 8.46 -0.19
N PRO A 130 -19.74 7.22 -0.10
CA PRO A 130 -18.44 6.91 -0.65
C PRO A 130 -18.41 7.17 -2.16
N ASN A 131 -17.34 7.80 -2.66
CA ASN A 131 -17.12 7.90 -4.10
C ASN A 131 -16.52 6.58 -4.57
N ILE A 132 -17.31 5.77 -5.27
CA ILE A 132 -16.87 4.49 -5.82
C ILE A 132 -16.47 4.71 -7.26
N GLN A 133 -15.20 4.51 -7.56
CA GLN A 133 -14.67 4.58 -8.91
C GLN A 133 -14.21 3.20 -9.35
N SER A 134 -14.64 2.77 -10.54
CA SER A 134 -13.97 1.66 -11.22
C SER A 134 -12.55 2.11 -11.55
N LYS A 135 -11.55 1.33 -11.14
CA LYS A 135 -10.14 1.65 -11.36
C LYS A 135 -9.40 0.38 -11.70
N HIS A 136 -8.85 0.35 -12.91
CA HIS A 136 -7.93 -0.69 -13.34
C HIS A 136 -6.53 -0.31 -12.89
N HIS A 137 -6.13 -0.81 -11.73
CA HIS A 137 -4.78 -0.65 -11.20
C HIS A 137 -4.19 -2.03 -10.92
N THR A 138 -3.10 -2.34 -11.60
CA THR A 138 -2.46 -3.66 -11.52
C THR A 138 -1.02 -3.47 -11.12
N LEU A 139 -0.57 -4.14 -10.06
CA LEU A 139 0.79 -3.97 -9.57
C LEU A 139 1.41 -5.26 -9.06
N LEU A 140 2.65 -5.49 -9.48
CA LEU A 140 3.46 -6.64 -9.12
C LEU A 140 4.26 -6.37 -7.84
N TYR A 141 4.30 -7.40 -7.00
CA TYR A 141 5.00 -7.45 -5.74
C TYR A 141 5.93 -8.67 -5.74
N PHE A 142 7.06 -8.54 -5.07
CA PHE A 142 7.89 -9.67 -4.69
C PHE A 142 7.50 -10.15 -3.28
N TYR A 143 7.35 -11.45 -3.10
CA TYR A 143 7.00 -12.11 -1.85
C TYR A 143 8.17 -12.95 -1.35
N ASP A 144 8.71 -12.62 -0.19
CA ASP A 144 9.85 -13.34 0.40
C ASP A 144 9.44 -14.50 1.34
N GLY A 145 8.14 -14.82 1.38
CA GLY A 145 7.57 -15.78 2.34
C GLY A 145 6.94 -15.13 3.58
N LYS A 146 7.17 -13.85 3.82
CA LYS A 146 6.65 -13.10 4.98
C LYS A 146 6.13 -11.71 4.63
N SER A 147 6.69 -11.06 3.63
CA SER A 147 6.50 -9.64 3.34
C SER A 147 6.28 -9.44 1.84
N LEU A 148 5.54 -8.38 1.50
CA LEU A 148 5.27 -7.97 0.14
C LEU A 148 6.07 -6.71 -0.18
N PHE A 149 6.90 -6.80 -1.22
CA PHE A 149 7.75 -5.73 -1.71
C PHE A 149 7.16 -5.21 -3.01
N PRO A 150 6.55 -4.01 -3.02
CA PRO A 150 6.05 -3.42 -4.26
C PRO A 150 7.20 -3.15 -5.23
N LEU A 151 7.08 -3.61 -6.48
CA LEU A 151 8.12 -3.40 -7.48
C LEU A 151 8.13 -1.97 -8.05
N GLN A 152 6.94 -1.39 -8.19
CA GLN A 152 6.73 0.05 -8.34
C GLN A 152 6.19 0.55 -7.01
N TYR A 153 6.73 1.62 -6.48
CA TYR A 153 6.18 2.13 -5.22
C TYR A 153 4.90 2.87 -5.41
N GLU A 154 4.01 2.71 -4.45
CA GLU A 154 2.77 3.46 -4.39
C GLU A 154 2.35 3.71 -2.94
N SER A 155 1.56 4.75 -2.74
CA SER A 155 0.84 5.01 -1.49
C SER A 155 -0.54 5.54 -1.83
N GLY A 156 -1.58 5.02 -1.18
CA GLY A 156 -2.96 5.45 -1.45
C GLY A 156 -3.36 5.37 -2.93
N TYR A 157 -2.87 4.36 -3.65
CA TYR A 157 -3.12 4.15 -5.10
C TYR A 157 -2.56 5.24 -6.02
N THR A 158 -1.54 5.95 -5.55
CA THR A 158 -0.74 6.88 -6.33
C THR A 158 0.66 6.30 -6.46
N GLU A 159 1.05 6.00 -7.69
CA GLU A 159 2.37 5.43 -8.00
C GLU A 159 3.45 6.51 -7.99
N ALA A 160 4.60 6.18 -7.41
CA ALA A 160 5.81 6.97 -7.52
C ALA A 160 6.42 6.81 -8.92
N ASN A 161 7.47 7.57 -9.21
CA ASN A 161 8.32 7.40 -10.41
C ASN A 161 9.59 6.58 -10.12
N PHE A 162 9.60 5.77 -9.05
CA PHE A 162 10.71 4.92 -8.65
C PHE A 162 10.22 3.64 -7.95
N GLY A 163 11.09 2.63 -7.86
CA GLY A 163 10.82 1.36 -7.20
C GLY A 163 11.93 0.34 -7.47
N ILE A 164 11.76 -0.88 -6.96
CA ILE A 164 12.72 -1.98 -7.14
C ILE A 164 12.93 -2.27 -8.65
N ALA A 165 11.86 -2.27 -9.45
CA ALA A 165 11.94 -2.59 -10.87
C ALA A 165 12.82 -1.62 -11.69
N TRP A 166 12.97 -0.37 -11.23
CA TRP A 166 13.82 0.62 -11.90
C TRP A 166 15.31 0.31 -11.74
N GLU A 167 15.67 -0.33 -10.63
CA GLU A 167 17.05 -0.73 -10.33
C GLU A 167 17.38 -2.15 -10.82
N SER A 168 16.36 -2.94 -11.18
CA SER A 168 16.55 -4.25 -11.80
C SER A 168 17.10 -4.16 -13.22
N ASP A 169 18.00 -5.08 -13.53
CA ASP A 169 18.56 -5.32 -14.86
C ASP A 169 17.61 -6.15 -15.73
N LEU A 170 17.02 -7.22 -15.18
CA LEU A 170 16.16 -8.15 -15.89
C LEU A 170 14.80 -8.35 -15.19
N PRO A 171 13.69 -8.44 -15.96
CA PRO A 171 12.39 -8.83 -15.42
C PRO A 171 12.44 -10.16 -14.67
N TYR A 172 11.67 -10.26 -13.59
CA TYR A 172 11.46 -11.50 -12.84
C TYR A 172 12.72 -12.23 -12.36
N THR A 173 13.86 -11.53 -12.29
CA THR A 173 15.16 -12.11 -11.94
C THR A 173 15.67 -11.54 -10.62
N LYS A 174 16.07 -12.44 -9.71
CA LYS A 174 16.70 -12.08 -8.42
C LYS A 174 18.20 -11.83 -8.59
N SER A 175 18.56 -10.88 -9.44
CA SER A 175 19.95 -10.49 -9.67
C SER A 175 20.55 -9.81 -8.44
N ILE A 176 21.87 -9.60 -8.44
CA ILE A 176 22.55 -8.83 -7.39
C ILE A 176 21.96 -7.42 -7.29
N LEU A 177 21.56 -6.81 -8.41
CA LEU A 177 20.92 -5.49 -8.41
C LEU A 177 19.53 -5.53 -7.81
N PHE A 178 18.72 -6.53 -8.15
CA PHE A 178 17.41 -6.73 -7.52
C PHE A 178 17.53 -6.88 -6.00
N GLU A 179 18.46 -7.71 -5.52
CA GLU A 179 18.65 -7.94 -4.09
C GLU A 179 19.12 -6.68 -3.37
N LYS A 180 20.04 -5.91 -3.96
CA LYS A 180 20.45 -4.60 -3.43
C LYS A 180 19.30 -3.62 -3.36
N ALA A 181 18.51 -3.51 -4.43
CA ALA A 181 17.35 -2.66 -4.49
C ALA A 181 16.34 -3.08 -3.41
N LYS A 182 15.94 -4.36 -3.35
CA LYS A 182 15.04 -4.92 -2.34
C LYS A 182 15.48 -4.59 -0.91
N LEU A 183 16.78 -4.72 -0.60
CA LEU A 183 17.32 -4.38 0.73
C LEU A 183 17.25 -2.88 1.00
N LYS A 184 17.73 -2.05 0.07
CA LYS A 184 17.70 -0.58 0.16
C LYS A 184 16.29 -0.07 0.42
N TYR A 185 15.32 -0.69 -0.24
CA TYR A 185 13.93 -0.28 -0.28
C TYR A 185 13.05 -0.93 0.79
N GLY A 186 13.49 -2.07 1.33
CA GLY A 186 12.81 -2.75 2.44
C GLY A 186 13.26 -2.35 3.84
N LYS A 187 14.50 -1.86 3.99
CA LYS A 187 15.09 -1.51 5.29
C LYS A 187 15.33 -0.02 5.51
N LYS A 188 14.86 0.86 4.61
CA LYS A 188 15.14 2.29 4.75
C LYS A 188 14.44 2.83 6.02
N GLU A 189 15.24 3.18 7.02
CA GLU A 189 14.86 3.59 8.38
C GLU A 189 13.93 4.82 8.50
N PHE A 190 13.52 5.41 7.37
CA PHE A 190 12.68 6.62 7.37
C PHE A 190 11.44 6.52 6.48
N GLN A 191 11.37 5.50 5.59
CA GLN A 191 10.28 5.29 4.62
C GLN A 191 10.22 3.82 4.15
N PRO A 192 9.86 2.86 5.02
CA PRO A 192 9.68 1.48 4.58
C PRO A 192 8.47 1.38 3.64
N HIS A 193 8.70 0.94 2.40
CA HIS A 193 7.64 0.72 1.41
C HIS A 193 7.11 -0.72 1.42
N VAL A 194 7.63 -1.56 2.33
CA VAL A 194 7.32 -2.99 2.41
C VAL A 194 6.14 -3.23 3.33
N TYR A 195 5.27 -4.15 2.93
CA TYR A 195 4.15 -4.59 3.74
C TYR A 195 4.54 -5.89 4.46
N ASN A 196 4.55 -5.87 5.78
CA ASN A 196 4.93 -7.00 6.61
C ASN A 196 3.69 -7.75 7.08
N HIS A 197 3.68 -9.08 6.99
CA HIS A 197 2.59 -9.88 7.55
C HIS A 197 2.48 -9.68 9.06
N VAL A 198 1.27 -9.31 9.50
CA VAL A 198 0.91 -9.13 10.90
C VAL A 198 0.23 -10.41 11.37
N LYS A 199 0.85 -11.12 12.32
CA LYS A 199 0.18 -12.20 13.04
C LYS A 199 -0.88 -11.57 13.94
N LEU A 200 -2.12 -12.05 13.82
CA LEU A 200 -3.13 -11.79 14.83
C LEU A 200 -2.80 -12.74 15.99
N ASP A 201 -2.23 -12.19 17.06
CA ASP A 201 -2.13 -12.87 18.35
C ASP A 201 -3.53 -12.98 19.00
#